data_AF-A0A4Y2EZS5-F1
#
_entry.id   AF-A0A4Y2EZS5-F1
#
_cell.length_a   1.000
_cell.length_b   1.000
_cell.length_c   1.000
_cell.angle_alpha   90.00
_cell.angle_beta   90.00
_cell.angle_gamma   90.00
#
_symmetry.space_group_name_H-M   'P 1'
#
loop_
_entity.id
_entity.type
_entity.pdbx_description
1 polymer ?
#
loop_
_entity_poly.entity_id
_entity_poly.type
_entity_poly.pdbx_seq_one_letter_code
_entity_poly.pdbx_strand_id
1 'polypeptide(L)'
;MALHSDQGTNFNSTFFTEFCKLLGILKTRTTALHCESDSKVERFNRTILNHLSLFVSKNQSDWDTHLPLFLLGYRSADLEMTGFTPADMLFGRTLRLPCDIPFGRPSDTPSSPNEYLNNLEARLESVHAFARE
;
A
#
# COMPACT_ATOMS: atom_id res chain seq x y z
N MET A 1 -9.38 -10.11 11.09
CA MET A 1 -8.37 -9.85 10.04
C MET A 1 -8.30 -11.09 9.15
N ALA A 2 -8.27 -10.91 7.83
CA ALA A 2 -8.20 -12.03 6.89
C ALA A 2 -7.00 -11.87 5.96
N LEU A 3 -6.36 -12.99 5.59
CA LEU A 3 -5.25 -13.03 4.66
C LEU A 3 -5.63 -13.92 3.48
N HIS A 4 -5.69 -13.33 2.29
CA HIS A 4 -5.90 -14.06 1.04
C HIS A 4 -4.54 -14.32 0.37
N SER A 5 -4.30 -15.56 -0.06
CA SER A 5 -3.09 -15.93 -0.79
C SER A 5 -3.41 -16.83 -1.97
N ASP A 6 -2.46 -16.97 -2.89
CA ASP A 6 -2.46 -18.06 -3.85
C ASP A 6 -2.27 -19.43 -3.17
N GLN A 7 -2.19 -20.49 -4.00
CA GLN A 7 -1.93 -21.86 -3.57
C GLN A 7 -0.43 -22.17 -3.39
N GLY A 8 0.42 -21.15 -3.29
CA GLY A 8 1.86 -21.31 -3.08
C GLY A 8 2.15 -22.18 -1.85
N THR A 9 3.10 -23.11 -2.00
CA THR A 9 3.45 -24.09 -0.96
C THR A 9 3.89 -23.44 0.34
N ASN A 10 4.58 -22.28 0.25
CA ASN A 10 4.98 -21.48 1.40
C ASN A 10 3.77 -21.06 2.26
N PHE A 11 2.69 -20.61 1.62
CA PHE A 11 1.48 -20.18 2.31
C PHE A 11 0.62 -21.35 2.78
N ASN A 12 0.73 -22.53 2.16
CA ASN A 12 -0.01 -23.73 2.53
C ASN A 12 0.73 -24.63 3.54
N SER A 13 1.91 -24.21 4.02
CA SER A 13 2.66 -24.95 5.03
C SER A 13 1.91 -25.04 6.36
N THR A 14 2.20 -26.10 7.12
CA THR A 14 1.69 -26.30 8.49
C THR A 14 2.12 -25.14 9.39
N PHE A 15 3.39 -24.73 9.29
CA PHE A 15 3.93 -23.58 9.99
C PHE A 15 3.11 -22.31 9.74
N PHE A 16 2.83 -21.97 8.47
CA PHE A 16 2.08 -20.76 8.14
C PHE A 16 0.62 -20.82 8.64
N THR A 17 0.03 -22.01 8.62
CA THR A 17 -1.33 -22.24 9.14
C THR A 17 -1.39 -22.00 10.65
N GLU A 18 -0.43 -22.53 11.41
CA GLU A 18 -0.36 -22.31 12.86
C GLU A 18 -0.02 -20.85 13.21
N PHE A 19 0.85 -20.22 12.42
CA PHE A 19 1.14 -18.79 12.54
C PHE A 19 -0.11 -17.93 12.39
N CYS A 20 -0.94 -18.18 11.37
CA CYS A 20 -2.20 -17.48 11.18
C CYS A 20 -3.19 -17.71 12.35
N LYS A 21 -3.27 -18.95 12.87
CA LYS A 21 -4.13 -19.26 14.03
C LYS A 21 -3.71 -18.48 15.28
N LEU A 22 -2.40 -18.44 15.57
CA LEU A 22 -1.86 -17.71 16.72
C LEU A 22 -2.16 -16.21 16.65
N LEU A 23 -2.15 -15.63 15.44
CA LEU A 23 -2.47 -14.22 15.22
C LEU A 23 -3.98 -13.94 15.02
N GLY A 24 -4.85 -14.96 15.10
CA GLY A 24 -6.28 -14.80 14.86
C GLY A 24 -6.62 -14.37 13.42
N ILE A 25 -5.78 -14.74 12.45
CA ILE A 25 -5.94 -14.40 11.03
C ILE A 25 -6.74 -15.48 10.32
N LEU A 26 -7.85 -15.10 9.70
CA LEU A 26 -8.59 -15.97 8.79
C LEU A 26 -7.82 -16.11 7.47
N LYS A 27 -7.17 -17.26 7.26
CA LYS A 27 -6.50 -17.56 5.99
C LYS A 27 -7.53 -18.03 4.95
N THR A 28 -7.58 -17.34 3.81
CA THR A 28 -8.34 -17.71 2.62
C THR A 28 -7.39 -17.96 1.45
N ARG A 29 -7.87 -18.63 0.39
CA ARG A 29 -7.03 -18.99 -0.77
C ARG A 29 -7.79 -18.95 -2.08
N THR A 30 -7.08 -18.71 -3.18
CA THR A 30 -7.65 -18.82 -4.54
C THR A 30 -8.04 -20.27 -4.84
N THR A 31 -9.15 -20.47 -5.56
CA THR A 31 -9.52 -21.81 -6.04
C THR A 31 -8.69 -22.13 -7.29
N ALA A 32 -8.31 -23.40 -7.48
CA ALA A 32 -7.36 -23.83 -8.52
C ALA A 32 -7.80 -23.53 -9.98
N LEU A 33 -9.06 -23.13 -10.20
CA LEU A 33 -9.65 -22.83 -11.50
C LEU A 33 -10.17 -21.38 -11.60
N HIS A 34 -9.87 -20.51 -10.62
CA HIS A 34 -10.40 -19.14 -10.55
C HIS A 34 -9.30 -18.15 -10.15
N CYS A 35 -8.30 -17.99 -11.03
CA CYS A 35 -7.27 -16.95 -10.91
C CYS A 35 -7.84 -15.52 -10.95
N GLU A 36 -9.11 -15.34 -11.35
CA GLU A 36 -9.77 -14.02 -11.35
C GLU A 36 -9.82 -13.38 -9.96
N SER A 37 -9.90 -14.18 -8.89
CA SER A 37 -9.85 -13.69 -7.50
C SER A 37 -8.53 -12.99 -7.17
N ASP A 38 -7.44 -13.39 -7.83
CA ASP A 38 -6.09 -12.85 -7.64
C ASP A 38 -5.75 -11.74 -8.65
N SER A 39 -6.59 -11.54 -9.66
CA SER A 39 -6.28 -10.68 -10.81
C SER A 39 -5.94 -9.23 -10.43
N LYS A 40 -6.51 -8.69 -9.34
CA LYS A 40 -6.17 -7.36 -8.82
C LYS A 40 -4.78 -7.33 -8.19
N VAL A 41 -4.44 -8.34 -7.38
CA VAL A 41 -3.13 -8.46 -6.71
C VAL A 41 -2.06 -8.77 -7.75
N GLU A 42 -2.32 -9.64 -8.71
CA GLU A 42 -1.40 -9.93 -9.82
C GLU A 42 -1.14 -8.70 -10.70
N ARG A 43 -2.19 -7.95 -11.06
CA ARG A 43 -2.05 -6.68 -11.79
C ARG A 43 -1.22 -5.69 -10.98
N PHE A 44 -1.48 -5.59 -9.68
CA PHE A 44 -0.74 -4.70 -8.80
C PHE A 44 0.73 -5.08 -8.69
N ASN A 45 1.03 -6.35 -8.44
CA ASN A 45 2.39 -6.87 -8.37
C ASN A 45 3.12 -6.66 -9.70
N ARG A 46 2.44 -6.87 -10.83
CA ARG A 46 3.01 -6.58 -12.17
C ARG A 46 3.30 -5.10 -12.35
N THR A 47 2.44 -4.20 -11.88
CA THR A 47 2.71 -2.76 -11.92
C THR A 47 3.95 -2.40 -11.11
N ILE A 48 4.12 -2.97 -9.90
CA ILE A 48 5.33 -2.78 -9.09
C ILE A 48 6.56 -3.25 -9.86
N LEU A 49 6.54 -4.49 -10.36
CA LEU A 49 7.67 -5.07 -11.07
C LEU A 49 8.04 -4.27 -12.32
N ASN A 50 7.05 -3.83 -13.10
CA ASN A 50 7.26 -3.02 -14.28
C ASN A 50 7.94 -1.68 -13.94
N HIS A 51 7.44 -0.96 -12.93
CA HIS A 51 8.09 0.30 -12.53
C HIS A 51 9.47 0.07 -11.96
N LEU A 52 9.64 -0.95 -11.10
CA LEU A 52 10.93 -1.24 -10.49
C LEU A 52 11.98 -1.55 -11.56
N SER A 53 11.60 -2.32 -12.59
CA SER A 53 12.48 -2.69 -13.71
C SER A 53 13.03 -1.51 -14.51
N LEU A 54 12.42 -0.32 -14.41
CA LEU A 54 12.94 0.91 -15.02
C LEU A 54 14.16 1.46 -14.28
N PHE A 55 14.29 1.14 -12.99
CA PHE A 55 15.35 1.65 -12.10
C PHE A 55 16.49 0.67 -11.89
N VAL A 56 16.22 -0.63 -12.02
CA VAL A 56 17.23 -1.67 -11.80
C VAL A 56 18.27 -1.67 -12.94
N SER A 57 19.52 -1.96 -12.59
CA SER A 57 20.59 -2.19 -13.58
C SER A 57 20.23 -3.28 -14.58
N LYS A 58 20.93 -3.31 -15.72
CA LYS A 58 20.73 -4.32 -16.79
C LYS A 58 20.82 -5.77 -16.28
N ASN A 59 21.59 -6.02 -15.21
CA ASN A 59 21.80 -7.34 -14.63
C ASN A 59 20.81 -7.66 -13.49
N GLN A 60 19.89 -6.75 -13.20
CA GLN A 60 18.82 -6.90 -12.20
C GLN A 60 19.30 -7.20 -10.76
N SER A 61 20.54 -6.84 -10.41
CA SER A 61 21.16 -7.24 -9.14
C SER A 61 21.00 -6.24 -8.00
N ASP A 62 20.47 -5.04 -8.26
CA ASP A 62 20.39 -3.91 -7.34
C ASP A 62 18.94 -3.49 -7.02
N TRP A 63 17.96 -4.33 -7.35
CA TRP A 63 16.53 -4.03 -7.22
C TRP A 63 16.12 -3.72 -5.77
N ASP A 64 16.76 -4.37 -4.81
CA ASP A 64 16.54 -4.23 -3.38
C ASP A 64 16.95 -2.84 -2.88
N THR A 65 18.00 -2.25 -3.48
CA THR A 65 18.47 -0.90 -3.14
C THR A 65 17.50 0.19 -3.60
N HIS A 66 16.75 -0.05 -4.68
CA HIS A 66 15.77 0.89 -5.25
C HIS A 66 14.38 0.76 -4.60
N LEU A 67 14.09 -0.39 -3.99
CA LEU A 67 12.77 -0.68 -3.43
C LEU A 67 12.29 0.37 -2.40
N PRO A 68 13.11 0.86 -1.45
CA PRO A 68 12.67 1.89 -0.50
C PRO A 68 12.24 3.20 -1.18
N LEU A 69 13.00 3.67 -2.18
CA LEU A 69 12.68 4.89 -2.90
C LEU A 69 11.43 4.72 -3.77
N PHE A 70 11.31 3.57 -4.45
CA PHE A 70 10.11 3.25 -5.21
C PHE A 70 8.86 3.23 -4.32
N LEU A 71 8.92 2.54 -3.19
CA LEU A 71 7.80 2.46 -2.25
C LEU A 71 7.46 3.83 -1.64
N LEU A 72 8.44 4.70 -1.43
CA LEU A 72 8.18 6.07 -1.00
C LEU A 72 7.37 6.83 -2.07
N GLY A 73 7.84 6.81 -3.32
CA GLY A 73 7.16 7.47 -4.44
C GLY A 73 5.75 6.93 -4.68
N TYR A 74 5.59 5.59 -4.66
CA TYR A 74 4.28 4.96 -4.81
C TYR A 74 3.30 5.37 -3.70
N ARG A 75 3.76 5.42 -2.45
CA ARG A 75 2.90 5.78 -1.30
C ARG A 75 2.54 7.27 -1.25
N SER A 76 3.31 8.13 -1.91
CA SER A 76 3.08 9.58 -1.95
C SER A 76 2.45 10.08 -3.25
N ALA A 77 2.25 9.22 -4.24
CA ALA A 77 1.62 9.57 -5.50
C ALA A 77 0.10 9.34 -5.43
N ASP A 78 -0.67 10.24 -6.04
CA ASP A 78 -2.12 10.09 -6.14
C ASP A 78 -2.47 8.92 -7.04
N LEU A 79 -3.35 8.05 -6.55
CA LEU A 79 -3.91 6.99 -7.38
C LEU A 79 -5.06 7.57 -8.21
N GLU A 80 -4.95 7.52 -9.55
CA GLU A 80 -5.97 8.06 -10.47
C GLU A 80 -7.40 7.58 -10.17
N MET A 81 -7.54 6.34 -9.69
CA MET A 81 -8.84 5.76 -9.36
C MET A 81 -9.48 6.36 -8.11
N THR A 82 -8.68 6.88 -7.18
CA THR A 82 -9.15 7.30 -5.84
C THR A 82 -8.98 8.79 -5.60
N GLY A 83 -8.07 9.45 -6.32
CA GLY A 83 -7.65 10.83 -6.05
C GLY A 83 -6.86 11.01 -4.74
N PHE A 84 -6.59 9.93 -4.00
CA PHE A 84 -5.81 9.93 -2.77
C PHE A 84 -4.50 9.17 -2.93
N THR A 85 -3.49 9.56 -2.14
CA THR A 85 -2.27 8.76 -2.01
C THR A 85 -2.51 7.53 -1.12
N PRO A 86 -1.81 6.40 -1.33
CA PRO A 86 -1.91 5.24 -0.45
C PRO A 86 -1.59 5.56 1.03
N ALA A 87 -0.67 6.49 1.28
CA ALA A 87 -0.35 6.93 2.63
C ALA A 87 -1.47 7.76 3.26
N ASP A 88 -2.16 8.60 2.48
CA ASP A 88 -3.33 9.31 2.97
C ASP A 88 -4.45 8.34 3.32
N MET A 89 -4.67 7.32 2.51
CA MET A 89 -5.71 6.31 2.81
C MET A 89 -5.41 5.51 4.08
N LEU A 90 -4.13 5.23 4.35
CA LEU A 90 -3.72 4.41 5.50
C LEU A 90 -3.55 5.22 6.79
N PHE A 91 -3.00 6.43 6.69
CA PHE A 91 -2.58 7.23 7.84
C PHE A 91 -3.33 8.56 7.99
N GLY A 92 -4.21 8.92 7.05
CA GLY A 92 -4.90 10.21 7.01
C GLY A 92 -3.96 11.40 6.82
N ARG A 93 -2.72 11.18 6.35
CA ARG A 93 -1.70 12.22 6.23
C ARG A 93 -0.75 11.99 5.05
N THR A 94 -0.29 13.09 4.48
CA THR A 94 0.60 13.07 3.31
C THR A 94 2.05 12.92 3.76
N LEU A 95 2.76 11.92 3.22
CA LEU A 95 4.15 11.62 3.58
C LEU A 95 5.09 12.77 3.26
N ARG A 96 5.92 13.21 4.20
CA ARG A 96 6.99 14.19 3.93
C ARG A 96 8.07 13.58 3.03
N LEU A 97 8.36 14.24 1.93
CA LEU A 97 9.32 13.86 0.91
C LEU A 97 10.58 14.73 1.00
N PRO A 98 11.74 14.23 0.53
CA PRO A 98 12.97 15.03 0.49
C PRO A 98 12.84 16.34 -0.30
N CYS A 99 11.97 16.39 -1.32
CA CYS A 99 11.70 17.60 -2.10
C CYS A 99 10.96 18.69 -1.30
N ASP A 100 10.23 18.32 -0.24
CA ASP A 100 9.54 19.29 0.62
C ASP A 100 10.52 20.16 1.42
N ILE A 101 11.78 19.72 1.58
CA ILE A 101 12.81 20.44 2.31
C ILE A 101 13.22 21.72 1.56
N PRO A 102 13.66 21.66 0.28
CA PRO A 102 14.02 22.86 -0.48
C PRO A 102 12.82 23.65 -1.01
N PHE A 103 11.71 22.99 -1.38
CA PHE A 103 10.58 23.66 -2.04
C PHE A 103 9.47 24.10 -1.06
N GLY A 104 9.54 23.64 0.19
CA GLY A 104 8.48 23.84 1.16
C GLY A 104 7.22 23.05 0.80
N ARG A 105 6.26 23.06 1.71
CA ARG A 105 4.90 22.58 1.47
C ARG A 105 3.91 23.73 1.46
N PRO A 106 2.78 23.60 0.76
CA PRO A 106 1.59 24.37 1.10
C PRO A 106 1.35 24.20 2.60
N SER A 107 1.19 25.31 3.33
CA SER A 107 1.09 25.30 4.78
C SER A 107 -0.25 24.71 5.22
N ASP A 108 -0.35 23.39 5.27
CA ASP A 108 -1.43 22.65 5.94
C ASP A 108 -1.11 22.47 7.43
N THR A 109 -0.27 23.33 8.00
CA THR A 109 -0.02 23.34 9.45
C THR A 109 -1.29 23.80 10.15
N PRO A 110 -1.96 22.93 10.91
CA PRO A 110 -3.14 23.31 11.67
C PRO A 110 -2.74 24.38 12.68
N SER A 111 -3.56 25.42 12.83
CA SER A 111 -3.31 26.50 13.79
C SER A 111 -3.47 26.02 15.24
N SER A 112 -4.13 24.88 15.45
CA SER A 112 -4.30 24.25 16.76
C SER A 112 -4.40 22.71 16.68
N PRO A 113 -4.15 21.98 17.79
CA PRO A 113 -4.40 20.54 17.86
C PRO A 113 -5.85 20.14 17.55
N ASN A 114 -6.84 20.97 17.92
CA ASN A 114 -8.24 20.68 17.63
C ASN A 114 -8.55 20.79 16.14
N GLU A 115 -7.97 21.78 15.47
CA GLU A 115 -8.09 21.90 14.00
C GLU A 115 -7.42 20.71 13.29
N TYR A 116 -6.28 20.23 13.78
CA TYR A 116 -5.65 19.01 13.28
C TYR A 116 -6.59 17.80 13.39
N LEU A 117 -7.20 17.60 14.56
CA LEU A 117 -8.09 16.48 14.82
C LEU A 117 -9.33 16.53 13.91
N ASN A 118 -9.96 17.70 13.79
CA ASN A 118 -11.12 17.88 12.92
C ASN A 118 -10.76 17.60 11.45
N ASN A 119 -9.61 18.10 10.99
CA ASN A 119 -9.14 17.85 9.62
C ASN A 119 -8.82 16.36 9.39
N LEU A 120 -8.22 15.69 10.38
CA LEU A 120 -7.93 14.26 10.29
C LEU A 120 -9.22 13.43 10.25
N GLU A 121 -10.20 13.76 11.10
CA GLU A 121 -11.51 13.10 11.13
C GLU A 121 -12.21 13.23 9.78
N ALA A 122 -12.36 14.45 9.25
CA ALA A 122 -12.97 14.69 7.95
C ALA A 122 -12.26 13.94 6.80
N ARG A 123 -10.93 13.89 6.82
CA ARG A 123 -10.15 13.14 5.82
C ARG A 123 -10.37 11.63 5.91
N LEU A 124 -10.36 11.08 7.13
CA LEU A 124 -10.60 9.65 7.33
C LEU A 124 -12.04 9.26 6.97
N GLU A 125 -13.02 10.11 7.26
CA GLU A 125 -14.41 9.91 6.83
C GLU A 125 -14.53 9.88 5.31
N SER A 126 -13.88 10.81 4.61
CA SER A 126 -13.88 10.85 3.15
C SER A 126 -13.24 9.60 2.52
N VAL A 127 -12.07 9.19 3.01
CA VAL A 127 -11.39 7.97 2.57
C VAL A 127 -12.25 6.74 2.84
N HIS A 128 -12.85 6.66 4.04
CA HIS A 128 -13.68 5.52 4.43
C HIS A 128 -14.97 5.43 3.62
N ALA A 129 -15.59 6.58 3.28
CA ALA A 129 -16.75 6.63 2.40
C ALA A 129 -16.41 6.04 1.02
N PHE A 130 -15.30 6.47 0.42
CA PHE A 130 -14.82 5.92 -0.85
C PHE A 130 -14.53 4.41 -0.77
N ALA A 131 -13.87 3.95 0.29
CA ALA A 131 -13.50 2.53 0.44
C ALA A 131 -14.70 1.57 0.64
N ARG A 132 -15.90 2.10 0.93
CA ARG A 132 -17.13 1.31 1.07
C ARG A 132 -17.95 1.19 -0.22
N GLU A 133 -17.73 2.08 -1.19
CA GLU A 133 -18.33 1.96 -2.54
C GLU A 133 -17.66 0.84 -3.36
#